data_AF-A0A327Q997-F1
#
_entry.id   AF-A0A327Q997-F1
#
_cell.length_a   1.000
_cell.length_b   1.000
_cell.length_c   1.000
_cell.angle_alpha   90.00
_cell.angle_beta   90.00
_cell.angle_gamma   90.00
#
_symmetry.space_group_name_H-M   'P 1'
#
loop_
_entity.id
_entity.type
_entity.pdbx_description
1 polymer ?
#
loop_
_entity_poly.entity_id
_entity_poly.type
_entity_poly.pdbx_seq_one_letter_code
_entity_poly.pdbx_strand_id
1 'polypeptide(L)'
;MQHTIREIAISELKEDAQNLNKGTINGEGLINKSISKYGLGRGVLVDKNNVIIAGNHITHEAKKQGYDKVILVPTDGKTLVVTQRVDVDIKTKKGREMAILDNTTSKTNFNIDFDAVGVLSADLNLDLGALGLDYDPMASVVYDYEPDGATDSAAQVEVKRQDNTKHTPAASFEQNLFPLSIVLTKAERLKFDAWKKQAKVSNDTAAFQLMFTIVTS
;
A
#
# COMPACT_ATOMS: atom_id res chain seq x y z
N MET A 1 4.88 27.80 24.26
CA MET A 1 4.39 28.68 23.18
C MET A 1 3.01 28.20 22.79
N GLN A 2 2.03 29.10 22.64
CA GLN A 2 0.72 28.70 22.10
C GLN A 2 0.85 28.54 20.58
N HIS A 3 0.51 27.36 20.07
CA HIS A 3 0.45 27.11 18.64
C HIS A 3 -0.95 27.45 18.13
N THR A 4 -1.05 28.34 17.15
CA THR A 4 -2.34 28.80 16.59
C THR A 4 -2.69 28.04 15.31
N ILE A 5 -3.96 27.65 15.20
CA ILE A 5 -4.55 27.10 13.97
C ILE A 5 -4.56 28.20 12.90
N ARG A 6 -4.16 27.87 11.66
CA ARG A 6 -4.10 28.83 10.55
C ARG A 6 -4.48 28.19 9.22
N GLU A 7 -5.00 29.00 8.30
CA GLU A 7 -5.17 28.62 6.90
C GLU A 7 -3.88 28.99 6.13
N ILE A 8 -3.38 28.07 5.30
CA ILE A 8 -2.23 28.26 4.41
C ILE A 8 -2.58 27.75 3.00
N ALA A 9 -1.80 28.13 2.00
CA ALA A 9 -1.95 27.56 0.66
C ALA A 9 -1.40 26.12 0.62
N ILE A 10 -2.03 25.23 -0.15
CA ILE A 10 -1.54 23.85 -0.33
C ILE A 10 -0.14 23.80 -0.96
N SER A 11 0.24 24.85 -1.71
CA SER A 11 1.56 25.02 -2.31
C SER A 11 2.66 25.25 -1.26
N GLU A 12 2.30 25.64 -0.04
CA GLU A 12 3.23 25.74 1.08
C GLU A 12 3.59 24.38 1.69
N LEU A 13 2.86 23.31 1.33
CA LEU A 13 3.21 21.93 1.68
C LEU A 13 4.27 21.40 0.72
N LYS A 14 5.37 20.92 1.29
CA LYS A 14 6.53 20.38 0.57
C LYS A 14 6.46 18.86 0.55
N GLU A 15 6.64 18.29 -0.62
CA GLU A 15 6.79 16.84 -0.75
C GLU A 15 8.09 16.40 -0.09
N ASP A 16 8.07 15.20 0.48
CA ASP A 16 9.28 14.55 0.98
C ASP A 16 10.07 13.99 -0.21
N ALA A 17 11.28 14.52 -0.41
CA ALA A 17 12.18 14.09 -1.48
C ALA A 17 12.66 12.64 -1.33
N GLN A 18 12.58 12.08 -0.12
CA GLN A 18 12.92 10.69 0.18
C GLN A 18 11.67 9.89 0.61
N ASN A 19 10.50 10.28 0.10
CA ASN A 19 9.22 9.62 0.41
C ASN A 19 9.30 8.12 0.08
N LEU A 20 9.25 7.30 1.12
CA LEU A 20 9.43 5.86 1.03
C LEU A 20 8.30 5.11 0.32
N ASN A 21 7.16 5.76 0.07
CA ASN A 21 6.05 5.12 -0.64
C ASN A 21 6.00 5.59 -2.11
N LYS A 22 6.40 4.73 -3.05
CA LYS A 22 6.30 4.97 -4.51
C LYS A 22 4.87 5.02 -5.03
N GLY A 23 3.90 4.50 -4.27
CA GLY A 23 2.54 4.35 -4.78
C GLY A 23 2.38 3.20 -5.76
N THR A 24 1.15 2.97 -6.19
CA THR A 24 0.84 2.04 -7.29
C THR A 24 -0.16 2.68 -8.24
N ILE A 25 -0.15 2.30 -9.51
CA ILE A 25 -1.11 2.81 -10.51
C ILE A 25 -2.56 2.58 -10.05
N ASN A 26 -2.84 1.40 -9.48
CA ASN A 26 -4.17 1.08 -8.94
C ASN A 26 -4.50 1.93 -7.71
N GLY A 27 -3.52 2.16 -6.84
CA GLY A 27 -3.65 2.99 -5.65
C GLY A 27 -3.95 4.44 -6.00
N GLU A 28 -3.19 5.02 -6.93
CA GLU A 28 -3.42 6.36 -7.47
C GLU A 28 -4.82 6.51 -8.07
N GLY A 29 -5.27 5.53 -8.86
CA GLY A 29 -6.63 5.52 -9.39
C GLY A 29 -7.71 5.50 -8.30
N LEU A 30 -7.47 4.79 -7.20
CA LEU A 30 -8.37 4.79 -6.04
C LEU A 30 -8.32 6.11 -5.25
N ILE A 31 -7.15 6.75 -5.12
CA ILE A 31 -7.02 8.11 -4.54
C ILE A 31 -7.84 9.09 -5.35
N ASN A 32 -7.61 9.16 -6.67
CA ASN A 32 -8.33 10.04 -7.59
C ASN A 32 -9.84 9.87 -7.41
N LYS A 33 -10.33 8.63 -7.53
CA LYS A 33 -11.76 8.30 -7.37
C LYS A 33 -12.30 8.69 -6.01
N SER A 34 -11.54 8.45 -4.93
CA SER A 34 -11.96 8.77 -3.56
C SER A 34 -12.15 10.27 -3.38
N ILE A 35 -11.16 11.07 -3.76
CA ILE A 35 -11.19 12.53 -3.66
C ILE A 35 -12.28 13.10 -4.56
N SER A 36 -12.40 12.65 -5.82
CA SER A 36 -13.40 13.17 -6.74
C SER A 36 -14.83 12.86 -6.30
N LYS A 37 -15.08 11.70 -5.69
CA LYS A 37 -16.44 11.28 -5.31
C LYS A 37 -16.86 11.75 -3.91
N TYR A 38 -15.94 11.81 -2.94
CA TYR A 38 -16.28 12.07 -1.53
C TYR A 38 -15.55 13.27 -0.92
N GLY A 39 -14.61 13.87 -1.64
CA GLY A 39 -13.71 14.90 -1.14
C GLY A 39 -12.65 14.33 -0.18
N LEU A 40 -11.88 15.24 0.42
CA LEU A 40 -10.85 14.89 1.40
C LEU A 40 -11.49 14.34 2.70
N GLY A 41 -10.98 13.22 3.18
CA GLY A 41 -11.48 12.53 4.37
C GLY A 41 -10.69 12.84 5.62
N ARG A 42 -9.48 12.28 5.72
CA ARG A 42 -8.52 12.55 6.79
C ARG A 42 -7.47 13.57 6.36
N GLY A 43 -6.91 14.28 7.34
CA GLY A 43 -5.77 15.18 7.12
C GLY A 43 -4.48 14.44 6.77
N VAL A 44 -3.44 15.21 6.47
CA VAL A 44 -2.07 14.76 6.23
C VAL A 44 -1.18 15.16 7.40
N LEU A 45 -0.03 14.51 7.54
CA LEU A 45 0.95 14.81 8.58
C LEU A 45 2.15 15.54 7.97
N VAL A 46 2.54 16.65 8.57
CA VAL A 46 3.70 17.44 8.17
C VAL A 46 4.63 17.69 9.35
N ASP A 47 5.91 17.88 9.07
CA ASP A 47 6.90 18.31 10.06
C ASP A 47 6.78 19.82 10.37
N LYS A 48 7.65 20.31 11.25
CA LYS A 48 7.72 21.74 11.64
C LYS A 48 8.05 22.69 10.47
N ASN A 49 8.50 22.17 9.33
CA ASN A 49 8.92 22.92 8.14
C ASN A 49 7.93 22.74 6.96
N ASN A 50 6.74 22.19 7.22
CA ASN A 50 5.72 21.83 6.26
C ASN A 50 6.12 20.74 5.25
N VAL A 51 7.12 19.91 5.58
CA VAL A 51 7.47 18.71 4.79
C VAL A 51 6.53 17.57 5.15
N ILE A 52 5.93 16.95 4.15
CA ILE A 52 4.92 15.90 4.35
C ILE A 52 5.58 14.62 4.84
N ILE A 53 5.24 14.20 6.06
CA ILE A 53 5.64 12.91 6.65
C ILE A 53 4.70 11.80 6.16
N ALA A 54 3.39 12.09 6.08
CA ALA A 54 2.39 11.12 5.62
C ALA A 54 1.32 11.81 4.79
N GLY A 55 1.03 11.26 3.61
CA GLY A 55 -0.01 11.76 2.71
C GLY A 55 0.48 12.38 1.40
N ASN A 56 1.74 12.17 0.98
CA ASN A 56 2.31 12.73 -0.26
C ASN A 56 1.37 12.54 -1.48
N HIS A 57 0.94 11.30 -1.74
CA HIS A 57 0.06 10.96 -2.86
C HIS A 57 -1.32 11.64 -2.79
N ILE A 58 -1.88 11.79 -1.59
CA ILE A 58 -3.17 12.46 -1.38
C ILE A 58 -3.01 13.96 -1.63
N THR A 59 -1.94 14.59 -1.13
CA THR A 59 -1.68 16.01 -1.34
C THR A 59 -1.45 16.32 -2.82
N HIS A 60 -0.69 15.48 -3.53
CA HIS A 60 -0.48 15.62 -4.98
C HIS A 60 -1.80 15.56 -5.75
N GLU A 61 -2.63 14.56 -5.46
CA GLU A 61 -3.92 14.40 -6.14
C GLU A 61 -4.91 15.52 -5.76
N ALA A 62 -4.89 15.99 -4.51
CA ALA A 62 -5.69 17.14 -4.08
C ALA A 62 -5.30 18.41 -4.86
N LYS A 63 -4.00 18.69 -5.04
CA LYS A 63 -3.52 19.79 -5.88
C LYS A 63 -4.04 19.65 -7.31
N LYS A 64 -3.94 18.46 -7.92
CA LYS A 64 -4.46 18.19 -9.28
C LYS A 64 -5.96 18.44 -9.41
N GLN A 65 -6.73 18.15 -8.36
CA GLN A 65 -8.19 18.35 -8.35
C GLN A 65 -8.60 19.77 -7.91
N GLY A 66 -7.66 20.70 -7.76
CA GLY A 66 -7.94 22.12 -7.50
C GLY A 66 -8.21 22.47 -6.02
N TYR A 67 -7.76 21.64 -5.07
CA TYR A 67 -7.79 22.00 -3.66
C TYR A 67 -6.61 22.91 -3.34
N ASP A 68 -6.88 24.18 -3.03
CA ASP A 68 -5.81 25.19 -2.85
C ASP A 68 -5.51 25.55 -1.39
N LYS A 69 -6.38 25.13 -0.45
CA LYS A 69 -6.34 25.57 0.95
C LYS A 69 -6.07 24.43 1.92
N VAL A 70 -5.32 24.72 2.97
CA VAL A 70 -5.01 23.79 4.06
C VAL A 70 -5.26 24.47 5.39
N ILE A 71 -5.98 23.79 6.29
CA ILE A 71 -6.05 24.17 7.71
C ILE A 71 -4.89 23.48 8.44
N LEU A 72 -3.87 24.26 8.80
CA LEU A 72 -2.71 23.78 9.54
C LEU A 72 -2.96 23.90 11.06
N VAL A 73 -2.96 22.76 11.74
CA VAL A 73 -3.14 22.63 13.19
C VAL A 73 -1.81 22.20 13.80
N PRO A 74 -0.99 23.12 14.35
CA PRO A 74 0.27 22.71 14.95
C PRO A 74 0.02 22.05 16.31
N THR A 75 0.71 20.93 16.55
CA THR A 75 0.58 20.07 17.72
C THR A 75 1.96 19.57 18.15
N ASP A 76 2.12 19.22 19.43
CA ASP A 76 3.31 18.55 19.97
C ASP A 76 3.17 17.02 20.01
N GLY A 77 2.07 16.49 19.46
CA GLY A 77 1.77 15.06 19.43
C GLY A 77 1.17 14.49 20.72
N LYS A 78 0.94 15.32 21.75
CA LYS A 78 0.35 14.85 23.02
C LYS A 78 -1.17 14.94 23.07
N THR A 79 -1.78 15.61 22.09
CA THR A 79 -3.23 15.74 21.94
C THR A 79 -3.67 15.19 20.59
N LEU A 80 -4.70 14.34 20.59
CA LEU A 80 -5.30 13.81 19.37
C LEU A 80 -6.00 14.93 18.59
N VAL A 81 -5.60 15.13 17.32
CA VAL A 81 -6.27 16.04 16.38
C VAL A 81 -7.24 15.22 15.52
N VAL A 82 -8.50 15.64 15.47
CA VAL A 82 -9.58 14.91 14.77
C VAL A 82 -10.13 15.74 13.61
N THR A 83 -10.22 15.14 12.42
CA THR A 83 -10.97 15.72 11.28
C THR A 83 -12.41 15.27 11.35
N GLN A 84 -13.35 16.23 11.48
CA GLN A 84 -14.79 15.94 11.50
C GLN A 84 -15.43 16.36 10.17
N ARG A 85 -16.09 15.43 9.50
CA ARG A 85 -16.96 15.70 8.34
C ARG A 85 -18.38 15.94 8.80
N VAL A 86 -18.87 17.17 8.65
CA VAL A 86 -20.24 17.55 9.06
C VAL A 86 -21.32 17.07 8.08
N ASP A 87 -20.92 16.62 6.89
CA ASP A 87 -21.79 16.21 5.78
C ASP A 87 -21.82 14.68 5.57
N VAL A 88 -21.31 13.89 6.52
CA VAL A 88 -21.17 12.44 6.42
C VAL A 88 -21.66 11.75 7.69
N ASP A 89 -22.47 10.71 7.53
CA ASP A 89 -22.85 9.78 8.60
C ASP A 89 -22.41 8.35 8.21
N ILE A 90 -21.69 7.69 9.12
CA ILE A 90 -21.16 6.32 8.95
C ILE A 90 -22.26 5.26 8.75
N LYS A 91 -23.50 5.54 9.13
CA LYS A 91 -24.65 4.64 8.92
C LYS A 91 -25.21 4.70 7.49
N THR A 92 -24.75 5.65 6.69
CA THR A 92 -25.18 5.81 5.30
C THR A 92 -24.27 5.08 4.31
N LYS A 93 -24.78 4.85 3.10
CA LYS A 93 -23.97 4.31 1.99
C LYS A 93 -22.73 5.18 1.72
N LYS A 94 -22.88 6.51 1.69
CA LYS A 94 -21.77 7.47 1.50
C LYS A 94 -20.68 7.27 2.56
N GLY A 95 -21.07 7.21 3.84
CA GLY A 95 -20.12 7.00 4.94
C GLY A 95 -19.39 5.65 4.87
N ARG A 96 -20.09 4.57 4.53
CA ARG A 96 -19.47 3.24 4.39
C ARG A 96 -18.55 3.13 3.18
N GLU A 97 -18.96 3.65 2.03
CA GLU A 97 -18.11 3.65 0.84
C GLU A 97 -16.84 4.48 1.07
N MET A 98 -16.96 5.63 1.75
CA MET A 98 -15.82 6.47 2.11
C MET A 98 -14.86 5.73 3.05
N ALA A 99 -15.35 5.07 4.10
CA ALA A 99 -14.52 4.29 5.02
C ALA A 99 -13.81 3.10 4.33
N ILE A 100 -14.50 2.40 3.42
CA ILE A 100 -13.90 1.30 2.65
C ILE A 100 -12.81 1.82 1.73
N LEU A 101 -13.07 2.90 0.99
CA LEU A 101 -12.08 3.47 0.08
C LEU A 101 -10.88 4.01 0.84
N ASP A 102 -11.07 4.70 1.95
CA ASP A 102 -9.99 5.24 2.76
C ASP A 102 -8.99 4.15 3.22
N ASN A 103 -9.51 2.99 3.65
CA ASN A 103 -8.68 1.84 4.02
C ASN A 103 -8.09 1.11 2.80
N THR A 104 -8.90 0.90 1.75
CA THR A 104 -8.47 0.16 0.56
C THR A 104 -7.39 0.94 -0.19
N THR A 105 -7.56 2.24 -0.38
CA THR A 105 -6.57 3.13 -0.97
C THR A 105 -5.25 3.08 -0.21
N SER A 106 -5.29 3.15 1.12
CA SER A 106 -4.07 3.06 1.94
C SER A 106 -3.33 1.73 1.75
N LYS A 107 -4.07 0.61 1.69
CA LYS A 107 -3.49 -0.72 1.43
C LYS A 107 -2.94 -0.85 0.01
N THR A 108 -3.71 -0.43 -1.00
CA THR A 108 -3.40 -0.64 -2.41
C THR A 108 -2.32 0.32 -2.91
N ASN A 109 -2.24 1.52 -2.35
CA ASN A 109 -1.23 2.52 -2.74
C ASN A 109 0.08 2.39 -1.97
N PHE A 110 0.29 1.32 -1.21
CA PHE A 110 1.57 1.13 -0.52
C PHE A 110 2.52 0.30 -1.37
N ASN A 111 3.61 0.91 -1.81
CA ASN A 111 4.71 0.27 -2.50
C ASN A 111 6.01 0.89 -2.00
N ILE A 112 6.73 0.16 -1.15
CA ILE A 112 7.88 0.71 -0.46
C ILE A 112 9.09 0.83 -1.40
N ASP A 113 9.82 1.93 -1.27
CA ASP A 113 11.09 2.17 -1.95
C ASP A 113 12.25 1.62 -1.11
N PHE A 114 12.59 0.34 -1.30
CA PHE A 114 13.66 -0.30 -0.55
C PHE A 114 15.05 0.31 -0.79
N ASP A 115 15.28 0.95 -1.93
CA ASP A 115 16.53 1.66 -2.20
C ASP A 115 16.63 2.90 -1.30
N ALA A 116 15.57 3.71 -1.25
CA ALA A 116 15.50 4.88 -0.38
C ALA A 116 15.52 4.48 1.11
N VAL A 117 14.88 3.36 1.49
CA VAL A 117 14.96 2.80 2.85
C VAL A 117 16.40 2.47 3.23
N GLY A 118 17.14 1.80 2.34
CA GLY A 118 18.54 1.43 2.59
C GLY A 118 19.43 2.66 2.80
N VAL A 119 19.29 3.68 1.94
CA VAL A 119 20.00 4.96 2.07
C VAL A 119 19.68 5.64 3.39
N LEU A 120 18.39 5.81 3.72
CA LEU A 120 17.98 6.47 4.96
C LEU A 120 18.41 5.70 6.21
N SER A 121 18.33 4.37 6.18
CA SER A 121 18.76 3.53 7.30
C SER A 121 20.25 3.66 7.56
N ALA A 122 21.08 3.70 6.51
CA ALA A 122 22.50 3.93 6.64
C ALA A 122 22.82 5.35 7.14
N ASP A 123 22.18 6.37 6.56
CA ASP A 123 22.44 7.78 6.86
C ASP A 123 22.02 8.16 8.29
N LEU A 124 20.89 7.62 8.76
CA LEU A 124 20.28 7.97 10.06
C LEU A 124 20.45 6.87 11.12
N ASN A 125 21.11 5.76 10.78
CA ASN A 125 21.30 4.59 11.65
C ASN A 125 19.95 4.06 12.19
N LEU A 126 19.00 3.80 11.28
CA LEU A 126 17.64 3.36 11.64
C LEU A 126 17.58 1.86 11.92
N ASP A 127 16.97 1.49 13.05
CA ASP A 127 16.57 0.11 13.33
C ASP A 127 15.23 -0.20 12.64
N LEU A 128 15.32 -0.65 11.39
CA LEU A 128 14.14 -0.94 10.57
C LEU A 128 13.28 -2.08 11.16
N GLY A 129 13.92 -3.07 11.81
CA GLY A 129 13.22 -4.17 12.46
C GLY A 129 12.34 -3.69 13.62
N ALA A 130 12.86 -2.78 14.46
CA ALA A 130 12.09 -2.15 15.52
C ALA A 130 10.93 -1.27 14.99
N LEU A 131 11.06 -0.73 13.77
CA LEU A 131 10.01 0.01 13.07
C LEU A 131 8.99 -0.91 12.38
N GLY A 132 9.14 -2.23 12.48
CA GLY A 132 8.25 -3.21 11.86
C GLY A 132 8.44 -3.35 10.35
N LEU A 133 9.58 -2.92 9.83
CA LEU A 133 9.97 -3.13 8.43
C LEU A 133 10.93 -4.32 8.36
N ASP A 134 10.43 -5.40 7.77
CA ASP A 134 11.25 -6.55 7.39
C ASP A 134 12.05 -6.20 6.13
N TYR A 135 13.23 -5.61 6.36
CA TYR A 135 14.16 -5.22 5.31
C TYR A 135 15.29 -6.25 5.24
N ASP A 136 15.28 -7.03 4.18
CA ASP A 136 16.41 -7.90 3.82
C ASP A 136 17.13 -7.30 2.60
N PRO A 137 18.30 -6.65 2.79
CA PRO A 137 19.06 -6.08 1.69
C PRO A 137 19.56 -7.14 0.68
N MET A 138 19.59 -8.42 1.06
CA MET A 138 20.00 -9.53 0.21
C MET A 138 18.83 -10.15 -0.56
N ALA A 139 17.59 -10.04 -0.07
CA ALA A 139 16.40 -10.50 -0.80
C ALA A 139 16.04 -9.62 -2.01
N SER A 140 16.51 -8.36 -2.02
CA SER A 140 16.33 -7.41 -3.13
C SER A 140 17.39 -7.55 -4.23
N VAL A 141 18.47 -8.30 -4.00
CA VAL A 141 19.48 -8.59 -5.04
C VAL A 141 18.95 -9.71 -5.93
N VAL A 142 18.22 -9.33 -6.98
CA VAL A 142 18.09 -10.23 -8.14
C VAL A 142 19.49 -10.36 -8.71
N TYR A 143 20.15 -11.51 -8.51
CA TYR A 143 21.26 -11.87 -9.37
C TYR A 143 20.69 -11.96 -10.78
N ASP A 144 21.06 -11.03 -11.66
CA ASP A 144 20.89 -11.18 -13.10
C ASP A 144 21.75 -12.35 -13.55
N TYR A 145 21.25 -13.57 -13.34
CA TYR A 145 21.74 -14.73 -14.03
C TYR A 145 21.18 -14.67 -15.44
N GLU A 146 21.94 -14.11 -16.37
CA GLU A 146 21.68 -14.28 -17.79
C GLU A 146 22.06 -15.73 -18.17
N PRO A 147 21.10 -16.60 -18.54
CA PRO A 147 21.45 -17.85 -19.18
C PRO A 147 21.95 -17.53 -20.60
N ASP A 148 23.16 -17.96 -20.93
CA ASP A 148 23.69 -17.91 -22.28
C ASP A 148 22.66 -18.47 -23.29
N GLY A 149 22.17 -17.61 -24.19
CA GLY A 149 21.63 -18.02 -25.48
C GLY A 149 20.11 -18.12 -25.69
N ALA A 150 19.26 -17.25 -25.10
CA ALA A 150 17.85 -17.19 -25.47
C ALA A 150 17.50 -15.90 -26.24
N THR A 151 17.25 -16.06 -27.53
CA THR A 151 16.87 -15.02 -28.49
C THR A 151 15.55 -14.32 -28.13
N ASP A 152 15.56 -13.01 -28.35
CA ASP A 152 14.48 -12.05 -28.19
C ASP A 152 13.18 -12.45 -28.92
N SER A 153 12.04 -12.43 -28.21
CA SER A 153 10.77 -12.00 -28.79
C SER A 153 9.81 -11.53 -27.70
N ALA A 154 9.58 -10.23 -27.68
CA ALA A 154 8.64 -9.57 -26.78
C ALA A 154 7.18 -9.96 -27.08
N ALA A 155 6.47 -10.42 -26.06
CA ALA A 155 5.02 -10.35 -25.99
C ALA A 155 4.61 -9.93 -24.57
N GLN A 156 4.13 -8.69 -24.45
CA GLN A 156 3.53 -8.21 -23.22
C GLN A 156 2.16 -8.89 -23.03
N VAL A 157 2.07 -9.77 -22.03
CA VAL A 157 0.80 -10.36 -21.60
C VAL A 157 0.51 -9.86 -20.18
N GLU A 158 -0.59 -9.12 -20.08
CA GLU A 158 -1.15 -8.52 -18.88
C GLU A 158 -1.37 -9.56 -17.77
N VAL A 159 -0.59 -9.48 -16.69
CA VAL A 159 -0.69 -10.39 -15.53
C VAL A 159 -1.85 -9.93 -14.65
N LYS A 160 -3.04 -10.50 -14.87
CA LYS A 160 -4.16 -10.37 -13.92
C LYS A 160 -3.82 -11.12 -12.63
N ARG A 161 -3.30 -10.40 -11.63
CA ARG A 161 -3.20 -10.90 -10.25
C ARG A 161 -4.61 -10.99 -9.67
N GLN A 162 -5.17 -12.19 -9.53
CA GLN A 162 -6.33 -12.41 -8.68
C GLN A 162 -5.88 -12.31 -7.22
N ASP A 163 -6.42 -11.31 -6.53
CA ASP A 163 -6.23 -11.09 -5.10
C ASP A 163 -7.06 -12.11 -4.32
N ASN A 164 -6.38 -13.07 -3.68
CA ASN A 164 -7.01 -14.09 -2.84
C ASN A 164 -7.19 -13.64 -1.37
N THR A 165 -7.02 -12.34 -1.06
CA THR A 165 -7.13 -11.83 0.32
C THR A 165 -8.55 -11.47 0.77
N LYS A 166 -9.60 -12.10 0.22
CA LYS A 166 -10.96 -11.94 0.75
C LYS A 166 -11.08 -12.59 2.14
N HIS A 167 -10.78 -11.81 3.17
CA HIS A 167 -11.13 -12.09 4.54
C HIS A 167 -12.55 -11.56 4.80
N THR A 168 -13.50 -12.46 5.05
CA THR A 168 -14.84 -12.12 5.54
C THR A 168 -14.82 -12.22 7.06
N PRO A 169 -15.12 -11.18 7.85
CA PRO A 169 -15.02 -11.29 9.29
C PRO A 169 -16.31 -11.86 9.92
N ALA A 170 -16.06 -12.70 10.93
CA ALA A 170 -16.91 -13.12 12.04
C ALA A 170 -17.93 -14.25 11.82
N ALA A 171 -17.51 -15.48 12.20
CA ALA A 171 -18.17 -16.22 13.28
C ALA A 171 -17.15 -17.19 13.90
N SER A 172 -16.90 -17.03 15.20
CA SER A 172 -16.31 -17.97 16.16
C SER A 172 -15.91 -19.36 15.63
N PHE A 173 -14.65 -19.54 15.22
CA PHE A 173 -13.98 -20.85 15.25
C PHE A 173 -12.47 -20.61 15.42
N GLU A 174 -11.98 -20.68 16.66
CA GLU A 174 -10.61 -21.12 16.87
C GLU A 174 -10.51 -22.54 16.31
N GLN A 175 -9.63 -22.79 15.34
CA GLN A 175 -8.56 -23.79 15.40
C GLN A 175 -7.55 -23.52 14.26
N ASN A 176 -6.32 -23.14 14.62
CA ASN A 176 -5.07 -23.33 13.85
C ASN A 176 -5.09 -23.01 12.34
N LEU A 177 -5.41 -21.77 11.95
CA LEU A 177 -5.16 -21.28 10.59
C LEU A 177 -3.86 -20.46 10.58
N PHE A 178 -2.83 -20.95 9.90
CA PHE A 178 -1.56 -20.25 9.72
C PHE A 178 -1.46 -19.76 8.26
N PRO A 179 -1.39 -18.44 8.03
CA PRO A 179 -1.23 -17.91 6.68
C PRO A 179 0.18 -18.23 6.15
N LEU A 180 0.25 -18.68 4.89
CA LEU A 180 1.51 -18.90 4.18
C LEU A 180 1.64 -17.88 3.04
N SER A 181 2.74 -17.15 3.02
CA SER A 181 3.11 -16.22 1.94
C SER A 181 4.14 -16.88 1.05
N ILE A 182 3.85 -16.96 -0.25
CA ILE A 182 4.75 -17.58 -1.23
C ILE A 182 5.02 -16.57 -2.34
N VAL A 183 6.30 -16.34 -2.60
CA VAL A 183 6.77 -15.48 -3.70
C VAL A 183 7.22 -16.39 -4.83
N LEU A 184 6.68 -16.17 -6.03
CA LEU A 184 7.04 -16.91 -7.24
C LEU A 184 7.59 -15.93 -8.27
N THR A 185 8.67 -16.32 -8.94
CA THR A 185 9.08 -15.68 -10.19
C THR A 185 7.99 -15.84 -11.26
N LYS A 186 8.06 -15.05 -12.33
CA LYS A 186 7.09 -15.12 -13.44
C LYS A 186 7.05 -16.53 -14.07
N ALA A 187 8.21 -17.17 -14.23
CA ALA A 187 8.32 -18.51 -14.81
C ALA A 187 7.68 -19.57 -13.90
N GLU A 188 7.89 -19.47 -12.59
CA GLU A 188 7.29 -20.38 -11.60
C GLU A 188 5.78 -20.20 -11.50
N ARG A 189 5.29 -18.95 -11.56
CA ARG A 189 3.86 -18.66 -11.58
C ARG A 189 3.16 -19.32 -12.78
N LEU A 190 3.76 -19.25 -13.97
CA LEU A 190 3.21 -19.88 -15.16
C LEU A 190 3.15 -21.41 -15.04
N LYS A 191 4.22 -22.03 -14.51
CA LYS A 191 4.25 -23.46 -14.22
C LYS A 191 3.16 -23.85 -13.21
N PHE A 192 2.99 -23.06 -12.15
CA PHE A 192 1.96 -23.26 -11.13
C PHE A 192 0.53 -23.16 -11.69
N ASP A 193 0.26 -22.15 -12.52
CA ASP A 193 -1.06 -21.99 -13.15
C ASP A 193 -1.37 -23.13 -14.13
N ALA A 194 -0.37 -23.59 -14.90
CA ALA A 194 -0.52 -24.75 -15.78
C ALA A 194 -0.82 -26.04 -14.99
N TRP A 195 -0.10 -26.26 -13.88
CA TRP A 195 -0.35 -27.39 -13.00
C TRP A 195 -1.75 -27.34 -12.38
N LYS A 196 -2.21 -26.18 -11.88
CA LYS A 196 -3.58 -26.02 -11.34
C LYS A 196 -4.65 -26.43 -12.34
N LYS A 197 -4.47 -26.06 -13.62
CA LYS A 197 -5.39 -26.43 -14.70
C LYS A 197 -5.43 -27.94 -14.93
N GLN A 198 -4.27 -28.60 -14.90
CA GLN A 198 -4.19 -30.06 -15.01
C GLN A 198 -4.81 -30.77 -13.80
N ALA A 199 -4.55 -30.26 -12.59
CA ALA A 199 -5.11 -30.75 -11.33
C ALA A 199 -6.59 -30.38 -11.13
N LYS A 200 -7.19 -29.60 -12.04
CA LYS A 200 -8.57 -29.11 -11.99
C LYS A 200 -8.91 -28.32 -10.71
N VAL A 201 -7.94 -27.54 -10.22
CA VAL A 201 -8.10 -26.71 -9.00
C VAL A 201 -8.25 -25.24 -9.37
N SER A 202 -9.19 -24.55 -8.72
CA SER A 202 -9.64 -23.21 -9.11
C SER A 202 -8.94 -22.06 -8.37
N ASN A 203 -8.31 -22.31 -7.22
CA ASN A 203 -7.65 -21.28 -6.41
C ASN A 203 -6.32 -21.75 -5.83
N ASP A 204 -5.47 -20.79 -5.45
CA ASP A 204 -4.09 -21.07 -5.02
C ASP A 204 -4.05 -21.83 -3.69
N THR A 205 -4.97 -21.56 -2.76
CA THR A 205 -5.04 -22.25 -1.47
C THR A 205 -5.28 -23.75 -1.64
N ALA A 206 -6.29 -24.11 -2.44
CA ALA A 206 -6.60 -25.51 -2.72
C ALA A 206 -5.46 -26.20 -3.50
N ALA A 207 -4.76 -25.45 -4.35
CA ALA A 207 -3.61 -25.95 -5.10
C ALA A 207 -2.45 -26.30 -4.15
N PHE A 208 -2.11 -25.42 -3.22
CA PHE A 208 -1.07 -25.69 -2.22
C PHE A 208 -1.44 -26.83 -1.28
N GLN A 209 -2.69 -26.89 -0.81
CA GLN A 209 -3.16 -28.02 0.02
C GLN A 209 -2.96 -29.37 -0.69
N LEU A 210 -3.30 -29.45 -1.97
CA LEU A 210 -3.12 -30.67 -2.75
C LEU A 210 -1.64 -31.06 -2.92
N MET A 211 -0.75 -30.07 -3.10
CA MET A 211 0.70 -30.31 -3.17
C MET A 211 1.25 -30.90 -1.87
N PHE A 212 0.82 -30.41 -0.70
CA PHE A 212 1.24 -30.98 0.59
C PHE A 212 0.84 -32.44 0.72
N THR A 213 -0.40 -32.79 0.34
CA THR A 213 -0.89 -34.17 0.44
C THR A 213 -0.12 -35.14 -0.46
N ILE A 214 0.27 -34.71 -1.66
CA ILE A 214 1.03 -35.53 -2.64
C ILE A 214 2.46 -35.83 -2.15
N VAL A 215 3.08 -34.92 -1.40
CA VAL A 215 4.47 -35.08 -0.92
C VAL A 215 4.54 -35.90 0.38
N THR A 216 3.43 -36.01 1.11
CA THR A 216 3.35 -36.75 2.38
C THR A 216 2.82 -38.18 2.26
N SER A 217 2.54 -38.65 1.04
CA SER A 217 2.08 -40.01 0.71
C SER A 217 3.09 -40.73 -0.18
#